data_AF-A0A1M7BJ67-F1
#
_entry.id   AF-A0A1M7BJ67-F1
#
_cell.length_a   1.000
_cell.length_b   1.000
_cell.length_c   1.000
_cell.angle_alpha   90.00
_cell.angle_beta   90.00
_cell.angle_gamma   90.00
#
_symmetry.space_group_name_H-M   'P 1'
#
loop_
_entity.id
_entity.type
_entity.pdbx_description
1 polymer ?
#
loop_
_entity_poly.entity_id
_entity_poly.type
_entity_poly.pdbx_seq_one_letter_code
_entity_poly.pdbx_strand_id
1 'polypeptide(L)'
;MIKFFTLLSLILQFCSFWIAAPEVLGADWLKKTETLIRNTINKLPQVILGISGMISGIVFYHSIKSTVALIAIVVVMLVLMLFSKRIEKLLDRKISKPLMDKLILNDSFRFTLLKFSAIFFTIGFFIQLALEVIK
;
A
#
# COMPACT_ATOMS: atom_id res chain seq x y z
N MET A 1 14.97 -1.90 29.23
CA MET A 1 15.83 -2.15 28.07
C MET A 1 15.55 -3.48 27.38
N ILE A 2 15.56 -4.61 28.10
CA ILE A 2 15.35 -5.97 27.53
C ILE A 2 14.08 -6.07 26.66
N LYS A 3 12.93 -5.58 27.14
CA LYS A 3 11.65 -5.59 26.40
C LYS A 3 11.71 -4.89 25.02
N PHE A 4 12.51 -3.82 24.90
CA PHE A 4 12.67 -3.10 23.63
C PHE A 4 13.45 -3.92 22.61
N PHE A 5 14.54 -4.57 23.05
CA PHE A 5 15.31 -5.46 22.17
C PHE A 5 14.53 -6.73 21.79
N THR A 6 13.68 -7.25 22.67
CA THR A 6 12.75 -8.34 22.33
C THR A 6 11.72 -7.90 21.29
N LEU A 7 11.17 -6.69 21.42
CA LEU A 7 10.26 -6.14 20.41
C LEU A 7 10.99 -5.96 19.06
N LEU A 8 12.21 -5.44 19.10
CA LEU A 8 13.04 -5.24 17.92
C LEU A 8 13.36 -6.58 17.21
N SER A 9 13.73 -7.63 17.96
CA SER A 9 14.01 -8.94 17.39
C SER A 9 12.78 -9.54 16.73
N LEU A 10 11.62 -9.41 17.37
CA LEU A 10 10.35 -9.90 16.83
C LEU A 10 9.97 -9.16 15.54
N ILE A 11 10.14 -7.83 15.50
CA ILE A 11 9.89 -7.02 14.30
C ILE A 11 10.85 -7.42 13.17
N LEU A 12 12.14 -7.65 13.45
CA LEU A 12 13.10 -8.10 12.45
C LEU A 12 12.71 -9.45 11.84
N GLN A 13 12.34 -10.43 12.68
CA GLN A 13 11.91 -11.76 12.23
C GLN A 13 10.60 -11.68 11.44
N PHE A 14 9.66 -10.84 11.88
CA PHE A 14 8.40 -10.61 11.17
C PHE A 14 8.62 -9.97 9.80
N CYS A 15 9.45 -8.93 9.71
CA CYS A 15 9.82 -8.29 8.45
C CYS A 15 10.50 -9.28 7.50
N SER A 16 11.40 -10.12 8.03
CA SER A 16 12.05 -11.18 7.27
C SER A 16 11.03 -12.12 6.60
N PHE A 17 9.99 -12.57 7.31
CA PHE A 17 8.96 -13.43 6.74
C PHE A 17 8.26 -12.76 5.54
N TRP A 18 7.88 -11.49 5.66
CA TRP A 18 7.24 -10.75 4.57
C TRP A 18 8.15 -10.50 3.38
N ILE A 19 9.47 -10.40 3.61
CA ILE A 19 10.46 -10.27 2.54
C ILE A 19 10.64 -11.59 1.77
N ALA A 20 10.53 -12.75 2.44
CA ALA A 20 10.59 -14.06 1.78
C ALA A 20 9.26 -14.47 1.11
N ALA A 21 8.15 -13.85 1.51
CA ALA A 21 6.81 -14.19 1.02
C ALA A 21 6.67 -14.22 -0.53
N PRO A 22 7.27 -13.31 -1.33
CA PRO A 22 7.24 -13.37 -2.79
C PRO A 22 7.88 -14.65 -3.37
N GLU A 23 8.86 -15.23 -2.69
CA GLU A 23 9.50 -16.47 -3.13
C GLU A 23 8.68 -17.69 -2.69
N VAL A 24 8.26 -17.71 -1.42
CA VAL A 24 7.53 -18.83 -0.80
C VAL A 24 6.11 -18.99 -1.33
N LEU A 25 5.40 -17.90 -1.63
CA LEU A 25 4.01 -17.93 -2.09
C LEU A 25 3.86 -18.23 -3.60
N GLY A 26 4.95 -18.21 -4.35
CA GLY A 26 4.98 -18.54 -5.77
C GLY A 26 4.36 -17.46 -6.69
N ALA A 27 4.55 -17.65 -8.00
CA ALA A 27 4.16 -16.68 -9.03
C ALA A 27 2.64 -16.45 -9.12
N ASP A 28 1.83 -17.46 -8.82
CA ASP A 28 0.37 -17.37 -8.92
C ASP A 28 -0.23 -16.49 -7.81
N TRP A 29 0.31 -16.56 -6.60
CA TRP A 29 -0.11 -15.70 -5.51
C TRP A 29 0.35 -14.26 -5.73
N LEU A 30 1.55 -14.07 -6.28
CA LEU A 30 2.06 -12.78 -6.71
C LEU A 30 1.14 -12.11 -7.75
N LYS A 31 0.67 -12.84 -8.77
CA LYS A 31 -0.31 -12.35 -9.75
C LYS A 31 -1.67 -11.99 -9.13
N LYS A 32 -2.12 -12.76 -8.14
CA LYS A 32 -3.37 -12.44 -7.43
C LYS A 32 -3.22 -11.15 -6.61
N THR A 33 -2.09 -11.01 -5.93
CA THR A 33 -1.73 -9.82 -5.17
C THR A 33 -1.49 -8.60 -6.09
N GLU A 34 -0.95 -8.82 -7.30
CA GLU A 34 -0.86 -7.81 -8.37
C GLU A 34 -2.24 -7.21 -8.66
N THR A 35 -3.22 -8.08 -8.91
CA THR A 35 -4.58 -7.67 -9.25
C THR A 35 -5.22 -6.90 -8.09
N LEU A 36 -4.97 -7.32 -6.84
CA LEU A 36 -5.44 -6.63 -5.65
C LEU A 36 -4.79 -5.26 -5.45
N ILE A 37 -3.46 -5.17 -5.53
CA ILE A 37 -2.70 -3.92 -5.35
C ILE A 37 -3.07 -2.94 -6.47
N ARG A 38 -3.07 -3.40 -7.73
CA ARG A 38 -3.43 -2.58 -8.88
C ARG A 38 -4.86 -2.06 -8.78
N ASN A 39 -5.82 -2.92 -8.41
CA ASN A 39 -7.19 -2.48 -8.18
C ASN A 39 -7.31 -1.50 -7.01
N THR A 40 -6.51 -1.68 -5.94
CA THR A 40 -6.53 -0.78 -4.78
C THR A 40 -5.97 0.60 -5.14
N ILE A 41 -4.82 0.64 -5.82
CA ILE A 41 -4.18 1.88 -6.29
C ILE A 41 -5.10 2.61 -7.28
N ASN A 42 -5.69 1.89 -8.23
CA ASN A 42 -6.56 2.50 -9.24
C ASN A 42 -7.92 2.94 -8.67
N LYS A 43 -8.38 2.35 -7.55
CA LYS A 43 -9.57 2.82 -6.81
C LYS A 43 -9.30 4.01 -5.90
N LEU A 44 -8.04 4.30 -5.58
CA LEU A 44 -7.66 5.36 -4.63
C LEU A 44 -8.18 6.77 -5.07
N PRO A 45 -8.09 7.17 -6.35
CA PRO A 45 -8.70 8.42 -6.83
C PRO A 45 -10.23 8.43 -6.69
N GLN A 46 -10.89 7.28 -6.85
CA GLN A 46 -12.34 7.15 -6.72
C GLN A 46 -12.80 7.24 -5.26
N VAL A 47 -12.00 6.71 -4.32
CA VAL A 47 -12.26 6.85 -2.87
C VAL A 47 -12.16 8.30 -2.45
N ILE A 48 -11.13 9.03 -2.90
CA ILE A 48 -10.97 10.47 -2.63
C ILE A 48 -12.16 11.25 -3.18
N LEU A 49 -12.60 10.93 -4.41
CA LEU A 49 -13.81 11.51 -4.99
C LEU A 49 -15.05 11.24 -4.14
N GLY A 50 -15.26 9.98 -3.72
CA GLY A 50 -16.41 9.59 -2.91
C GLY A 50 -16.48 10.37 -1.59
N ILE A 51 -15.35 10.52 -0.90
CA ILE A 51 -15.26 11.32 0.33
C ILE A 51 -15.55 12.80 0.05
N SER A 52 -14.96 13.36 -1.01
CA SER A 52 -15.24 14.76 -1.39
C SER A 52 -16.71 14.98 -1.75
N GLY A 53 -17.35 13.98 -2.38
CA GLY A 53 -18.78 13.97 -2.70
C GLY A 53 -19.64 13.97 -1.45
N MET A 54 -19.33 13.10 -0.49
CA MET A 54 -20.03 13.06 0.80
C MET A 54 -19.93 14.39 1.56
N ILE A 55 -18.72 14.98 1.63
CA ILE A 55 -18.52 16.28 2.28
C ILE A 55 -19.35 17.35 1.58
N SER A 56 -19.32 17.40 0.25
CA SER A 56 -20.10 18.36 -0.52
C SER A 56 -21.60 18.19 -0.33
N GLY A 57 -22.09 16.95 -0.19
CA GLY A 57 -23.49 16.63 0.07
C GLY A 57 -23.94 17.06 1.48
N ILE A 58 -23.09 16.88 2.49
CA ILE A 58 -23.37 17.32 3.87
C ILE A 58 -23.43 18.86 3.92
N VAL A 59 -22.45 19.54 3.32
CA VAL A 59 -22.41 21.01 3.24
C VAL A 59 -23.64 21.54 2.49
N PHE A 60 -24.04 20.87 1.42
CA PHE A 60 -25.24 21.21 0.67
C PHE A 60 -26.50 21.09 1.53
N TYR A 61 -26.68 19.96 2.22
CA TYR A 61 -27.84 19.70 3.07
C TYR A 61 -28.00 20.74 4.21
N HIS A 62 -26.88 21.20 4.77
CA HIS A 62 -26.91 22.03 5.98
C HIS A 62 -26.85 23.54 5.74
N SER A 63 -26.26 24.01 4.63
CA SER A 63 -25.83 25.42 4.54
C SER A 63 -26.24 26.19 3.28
N ILE A 64 -26.78 25.55 2.23
CA ILE A 64 -26.94 26.22 0.94
C ILE A 64 -28.40 26.41 0.55
N LYS A 65 -28.85 27.67 0.58
CA LYS A 65 -30.16 28.10 0.06
C LYS A 65 -30.10 28.75 -1.33
N SER A 66 -28.91 29.08 -1.82
CA SER A 66 -28.71 29.78 -3.10
C SER A 66 -28.48 28.79 -4.25
N THR A 67 -29.23 28.94 -5.33
CA THR A 67 -29.09 28.17 -6.58
C THR A 67 -27.72 28.37 -7.24
N VAL A 68 -27.09 29.54 -7.10
CA VAL A 68 -25.77 29.82 -7.69
C VAL A 68 -24.67 28.99 -7.02
N ALA A 69 -24.73 28.83 -5.70
CA ALA A 69 -23.77 28.01 -4.95
C ALA A 69 -23.91 26.50 -5.29
N LEU A 70 -25.13 26.06 -5.58
CA LEU A 70 -25.41 24.68 -6.03
C LEU A 70 -24.74 24.41 -7.39
N ILE A 71 -24.91 25.32 -8.36
CA ILE A 71 -24.27 25.22 -9.67
C ILE A 71 -22.75 25.20 -9.53
N ALA A 72 -22.17 26.04 -8.67
CA ALA A 72 -20.73 26.06 -8.42
C ALA A 72 -20.19 24.72 -7.88
N ILE A 73 -20.87 24.11 -6.91
CA ILE A 73 -20.46 22.80 -6.35
C ILE A 73 -20.54 21.69 -7.40
N VAL A 74 -21.61 21.67 -8.20
CA VAL A 74 -21.77 20.67 -9.28
C VAL A 74 -20.66 20.81 -10.32
N VAL A 75 -20.31 22.05 -10.70
CA VAL A 75 -19.19 22.31 -11.64
C VAL A 75 -17.86 21.85 -11.04
N VAL A 76 -17.59 22.16 -9.77
CA VAL A 76 -16.36 21.71 -9.08
C VAL A 76 -16.28 20.18 -9.01
N MET A 77 -17.39 19.51 -8.67
CA MET A 77 -17.51 18.05 -8.68
C MET A 77 -17.21 17.45 -10.06
N LEU A 78 -17.75 18.05 -11.14
CA LEU A 78 -17.50 17.63 -12.51
C LEU A 78 -16.01 17.76 -12.89
N VAL A 79 -15.38 18.88 -12.52
CA VAL A 79 -13.95 19.10 -12.76
C VAL A 79 -13.11 18.07 -11.99
N LEU A 80 -13.40 17.83 -10.71
CA LEU A 80 -12.73 16.80 -9.90
C LEU A 80 -12.88 15.41 -10.53
N MET A 81 -14.07 15.09 -11.06
CA MET A 81 -14.32 13.82 -11.72
C MET A 81 -13.46 13.64 -12.98
N LEU A 82 -13.29 14.68 -13.80
CA LEU A 82 -12.41 14.64 -14.97
C LEU A 82 -10.93 14.48 -14.58
N PHE A 83 -10.48 15.15 -13.51
CA PHE A 83 -9.12 15.01 -13.00
C PHE A 83 -8.85 13.62 -12.43
N SER A 84 -9.80 13.03 -11.70
CA SER A 84 -9.64 11.70 -11.10
C SER A 84 -9.31 10.62 -12.14
N LYS A 85 -9.98 10.65 -13.30
CA LYS A 85 -9.76 9.73 -14.41
C LYS A 85 -8.37 9.89 -15.04
N ARG A 86 -7.83 11.11 -15.02
CA ARG A 86 -6.46 11.37 -15.48
C ARG A 86 -5.44 10.85 -14.47
N ILE A 87 -5.67 11.07 -13.18
CA ILE A 87 -4.81 10.59 -12.10
C ILE A 87 -4.77 9.06 -12.09
N GLU A 88 -5.91 8.39 -12.25
CA GLU A 88 -6.00 6.93 -12.34
C GLU A 88 -5.11 6.38 -13.47
N LYS A 89 -5.20 6.97 -14.68
CA LYS A 89 -4.34 6.57 -15.81
C LYS A 89 -2.85 6.82 -15.57
N LEU A 90 -2.50 7.88 -14.85
CA LEU A 90 -1.12 8.20 -14.51
C LEU A 90 -0.56 7.24 -13.45
N LEU A 91 -1.36 6.93 -12.41
CA LEU A 91 -1.01 5.96 -11.36
C LEU A 91 -0.78 4.58 -11.96
N ASP A 92 -1.65 4.14 -12.87
CA ASP A 92 -1.52 2.82 -13.50
C ASP A 92 -0.24 2.71 -14.33
N ARG A 93 0.09 3.73 -15.12
CA ARG A 93 1.27 3.75 -15.98
C ARG A 93 2.59 3.95 -15.23
N LYS A 94 2.64 4.85 -14.25
CA LYS A 94 3.89 5.24 -13.58
C LYS A 94 4.20 4.45 -12.32
N ILE A 95 3.20 3.89 -11.65
CA ILE A 95 3.38 3.24 -10.35
C ILE A 95 3.00 1.77 -10.45
N SER A 96 1.74 1.44 -10.77
CA SER A 96 1.28 0.06 -10.75
C SER A 96 2.06 -0.84 -11.71
N LYS A 97 2.14 -0.49 -13.00
CA LYS A 97 2.87 -1.30 -13.99
C LYS A 97 4.35 -1.55 -13.64
N PRO A 98 5.19 -0.52 -13.44
CA PRO A 98 6.62 -0.74 -13.20
C PRO A 98 6.93 -1.38 -11.84
N LEU A 99 6.08 -1.16 -10.83
CA LEU A 99 6.21 -1.84 -9.54
C LEU A 99 5.95 -3.35 -9.70
N MET A 100 4.91 -3.72 -10.45
CA MET A 100 4.53 -5.11 -10.65
C MET A 100 5.48 -5.86 -11.58
N ASP A 101 5.94 -5.22 -12.66
CA ASP A 101 6.94 -5.80 -13.55
C ASP A 101 8.24 -6.14 -12.80
N LYS A 102 8.67 -5.30 -11.85
CA LYS A 102 9.87 -5.57 -11.04
C LYS A 102 9.68 -6.63 -9.96
N LEU A 103 8.50 -6.72 -9.34
CA LEU A 103 8.23 -7.67 -8.28
C LEU A 103 7.98 -9.10 -8.78
N ILE A 104 7.45 -9.26 -10.00
CA ILE A 104 6.98 -10.55 -10.51
C ILE A 104 7.95 -11.19 -11.50
N LEU A 105 8.60 -10.41 -12.38
CA LEU A 105 9.35 -10.97 -13.51
C LEU A 105 10.81 -11.30 -13.24
N ASN A 106 11.37 -10.88 -12.10
CA ASN A 106 12.79 -11.07 -11.85
C ASN A 106 13.04 -12.11 -10.76
N ASP A 107 13.25 -13.36 -11.17
CA ASP A 107 13.64 -14.44 -10.27
C ASP A 107 14.92 -14.11 -9.47
N SER A 108 15.84 -13.33 -10.05
CA SER A 108 17.02 -12.85 -9.33
C SER A 108 16.68 -11.86 -8.22
N PHE A 109 15.60 -11.09 -8.37
CA PHE A 109 15.12 -10.17 -7.33
C PHE A 109 14.43 -10.93 -6.19
N ARG A 110 13.59 -11.92 -6.52
CA ARG A 110 12.94 -12.78 -5.50
C ARG A 110 13.96 -13.59 -4.71
N PHE A 111 14.98 -14.14 -5.38
CA PHE A 111 16.09 -14.82 -4.74
C PHE A 111 16.96 -13.88 -3.87
N THR A 112 17.19 -12.66 -4.33
CA THR A 112 17.88 -11.63 -3.53
C THR A 112 17.07 -11.26 -2.28
N LEU A 113 15.76 -11.06 -2.41
CA LEU A 113 14.86 -10.84 -1.28
C LEU A 113 14.90 -12.01 -0.28
N LEU A 114 14.88 -13.26 -0.77
CA LEU A 114 15.01 -14.44 0.09
C LEU A 114 16.32 -14.42 0.90
N LYS A 115 17.45 -14.06 0.26
CA LYS A 115 18.73 -13.93 0.97
C LYS A 115 18.69 -12.84 2.04
N PHE A 116 18.12 -11.68 1.72
CA PHE A 116 17.93 -10.62 2.71
C PHE A 116 17.05 -11.08 3.87
N SER A 117 15.93 -11.73 3.57
CA SER A 117 15.05 -12.33 4.58
C SER A 117 15.83 -13.25 5.53
N ALA A 118 16.64 -14.17 5.01
CA ALA A 118 17.44 -15.07 5.84
C ALA A 118 18.41 -14.30 6.76
N ILE A 119 19.05 -13.24 6.26
CA ILE A 119 19.95 -12.38 7.05
C ILE A 119 19.18 -11.65 8.17
N PHE A 120 18.04 -11.04 7.85
CA PHE A 120 17.20 -10.35 8.85
C PHE A 120 16.67 -11.32 9.91
N PHE A 121 16.29 -12.53 9.50
CA PHE A 121 15.84 -13.59 10.42
C PHE A 121 16.94 -14.00 11.39
N THR A 122 18.13 -14.30 10.85
CA THR A 122 19.27 -14.75 11.65
C THR A 122 19.73 -13.69 12.64
N ILE A 123 19.84 -12.42 12.21
CA ILE A 123 20.18 -11.31 13.12
C ILE A 123 19.13 -11.17 14.23
N GLY A 124 17.84 -11.14 13.87
CA GLY A 124 16.76 -11.06 14.84
C GLY A 124 16.79 -12.24 15.81
N PHE A 125 17.06 -13.45 15.33
CA PHE A 125 17.19 -14.66 16.15
C PHE A 125 18.38 -14.58 17.11
N PHE A 126 19.55 -14.14 16.66
CA PHE A 126 20.73 -13.97 17.52
C PHE A 126 20.52 -12.93 18.62
N ILE A 127 19.88 -11.80 18.29
CA ILE A 127 19.51 -10.80 19.30
C ILE A 127 18.62 -11.44 20.36
N GLN A 128 17.63 -12.23 19.94
CA GLN A 128 16.70 -12.88 20.86
C GLN A 128 17.37 -13.95 21.73
N LEU A 129 18.29 -14.73 21.16
CA LEU A 129 19.06 -15.75 21.88
C LEU A 129 19.97 -15.09 22.93
N ALA A 130 20.68 -14.02 22.56
CA ALA A 130 21.51 -13.26 23.50
C ALA A 130 20.70 -12.69 24.67
N LEU A 131 19.48 -12.18 24.41
CA LEU A 131 18.61 -11.68 25.46
C LEU A 131 18.14 -12.77 26.42
N GLU A 132 17.84 -13.97 25.93
CA GLU A 132 17.38 -15.07 26.79
C GLU A 132 18.52 -15.67 27.63
N VAL A 133 19.77 -15.63 27.15
CA VAL A 133 20.96 -16.07 27.92
C VAL A 133 21.34 -15.07 29.02
N ILE A 134 21.12 -13.77 28.81
CA ILE A 134 21.45 -12.71 29.78
C ILE A 134 20.40 -12.58 30.89
N LYS A 135 19.19 -13.07 30.64
CA LYS A 135 18.04 -12.99 31.54
C LYS A 135 18.12 -14.03 32.66
#